data_AF-A0AAE0AYY8-F1
#
_entry.id   AF-A0AAE0AYY8-F1
#
_cell.length_a   1.000
_cell.length_b   1.000
_cell.length_c   1.000
_cell.angle_alpha   90.00
_cell.angle_beta   90.00
_cell.angle_gamma   90.00
#
_symmetry.space_group_name_H-M   'P 1'
#
loop_
_entity.id
_entity.type
_entity.pdbx_description
1 polymer ?
#
loop_
_entity_poly.entity_id
_entity_poly.type
_entity_poly.pdbx_seq_one_letter_code
_entity_poly.pdbx_strand_id
1 'polypeptide(L)'
;MALLGGHVSATHIASLSCTNSSMYFKLNALPMLKMWLPVVPVSMAILGKNKVLPLLKTEKTSWRHRLLKCIARLIPRYERCTCNECEVISGIFGNAFWHQNVSPTMHSWLNMQSSTRLPMSTFPHLRKICKAGFIVDSNGNNSYLIHPERMEVSTLYISGGRNILVTPETSFLANKYMKLHQPGLRHERVVVEGFGHSDLLIGEESHKKVFPHILSHIRLAEQGENVVMSSGKKCNEEALAWADDPYSEYRGFGSLFSPSIIILLMLLWLPVLISVFI
;
A
#
# COMPACT_ATOMS: atom_id res chain seq x y z
N MET A 1 4.24 10.39 5.95
CA MET A 1 4.34 11.78 5.43
C MET A 1 4.76 12.79 6.49
N ALA A 2 4.34 12.67 7.76
CA ALA A 2 4.69 13.65 8.80
C ALA A 2 6.20 13.90 8.97
N LEU A 3 7.00 12.83 9.06
CA LEU A 3 8.47 12.90 9.15
C LEU A 3 9.11 13.57 7.93
N LEU A 4 8.94 12.98 6.75
CA LEU A 4 9.50 13.52 5.50
C LEU A 4 8.94 14.91 5.13
N GLY A 5 7.75 15.27 5.62
CA GLY A 5 7.16 16.60 5.48
C GLY A 5 7.74 17.63 6.44
N GLY A 6 8.57 17.22 7.41
CA GLY A 6 9.16 18.11 8.42
C GLY A 6 8.20 18.51 9.55
N HIS A 7 7.05 17.84 9.66
CA HIS A 7 6.07 18.11 10.72
C HIS A 7 6.40 17.42 12.04
N VAL A 8 7.22 16.37 11.99
CA VAL A 8 7.70 15.62 13.17
C VAL A 8 9.20 15.44 13.02
N SER A 9 9.96 15.82 14.04
CA SER A 9 11.41 15.59 14.08
C SER A 9 11.74 14.10 14.26
N ALA A 10 12.74 13.63 13.51
CA ALA A 10 13.33 12.29 13.66
C ALA A 10 13.82 12.03 15.10
N THR A 11 14.29 13.05 15.80
CA THR A 11 14.80 12.96 17.18
C THR A 11 13.74 12.52 18.21
N HIS A 12 12.45 12.62 17.87
CA HIS A 12 11.35 12.16 18.73
C HIS A 12 10.94 10.71 18.45
N ILE A 13 11.62 10.01 17.55
CA ILE A 13 11.29 8.66 17.11
C ILE A 13 12.50 7.77 17.26
N ALA A 14 12.38 6.73 18.08
CA ALA A 14 13.47 5.79 18.31
C ALA A 14 13.79 4.96 17.06
N SER A 15 12.76 4.45 16.39
CA SER A 15 12.88 3.68 15.15
C SER A 15 11.54 3.57 14.42
N LEU A 16 11.56 3.08 13.17
CA LEU A 16 10.36 2.85 12.36
C LEU A 16 10.26 1.42 11.88
N SER A 17 9.14 0.75 12.18
CA SER A 17 8.74 -0.48 11.49
C SER A 17 7.66 -0.16 10.47
N CYS A 18 7.95 -0.39 9.19
CA CYS A 18 7.04 -0.15 8.08
C CYS A 18 6.66 -1.50 7.44
N THR A 19 5.37 -1.78 7.31
CA THR A 19 4.90 -2.95 6.55
C THR A 19 4.85 -2.63 5.06
N ASN A 20 4.05 -3.35 4.27
CA ASN A 20 3.80 -3.15 2.83
C ASN A 20 3.23 -1.75 2.44
N SER A 21 3.33 -0.75 3.31
CA SER A 21 3.08 0.66 3.02
C SER A 21 4.20 1.50 3.65
N SER A 22 4.96 2.24 2.84
CA SER A 22 6.00 3.16 3.34
C SER A 22 6.09 4.42 2.47
N MET A 23 7.30 4.88 2.15
CA MET A 23 7.54 6.00 1.24
C MET A 23 7.47 5.59 -0.24
N TYR A 24 7.64 4.29 -0.52
CA TYR A 24 7.32 3.70 -1.82
C TYR A 24 5.99 2.95 -1.73
N PHE A 25 5.30 2.81 -2.86
CA PHE A 25 4.02 2.10 -2.94
C PHE A 25 3.81 1.52 -4.34
N LYS A 26 4.33 0.30 -4.53
CA LYS A 26 4.28 -0.45 -5.79
C LYS A 26 3.13 -1.44 -5.75
N LEU A 27 2.08 -1.14 -6.50
CA LEU A 27 0.96 -2.07 -6.64
C LEU A 27 1.24 -3.12 -7.72
N ASN A 28 0.56 -4.25 -7.61
CA ASN A 28 0.48 -5.23 -8.70
C ASN A 28 -0.39 -4.72 -9.86
N ALA A 29 -0.35 -5.44 -10.99
CA ALA A 29 -0.89 -4.95 -12.26
C ALA A 29 -2.39 -4.60 -12.27
N LEU A 30 -3.24 -5.37 -11.60
CA LEU A 30 -4.71 -5.17 -11.62
C LEU A 30 -5.14 -3.89 -10.85
N PRO A 31 -4.84 -3.75 -9.55
CA PRO A 31 -4.92 -2.48 -8.83
C PRO A 31 -4.24 -1.30 -9.54
N MET A 32 -3.07 -1.49 -10.18
CA MET A 32 -2.46 -0.43 -10.99
C MET A 32 -3.35 0.00 -12.16
N LEU A 33 -3.86 -0.94 -12.97
CA LEU A 33 -4.79 -0.64 -14.07
C LEU A 33 -5.96 0.21 -13.58
N LYS A 34 -6.54 -0.19 -12.46
CA LYS A 34 -7.64 0.54 -11.83
C LYS A 34 -7.25 1.96 -11.40
N MET A 35 -6.04 2.17 -10.89
CA MET A 35 -5.54 3.52 -10.58
C MET A 35 -5.33 4.34 -11.85
N TRP A 36 -5.07 3.74 -13.00
CA TRP A 36 -5.00 4.47 -14.28
C TRP A 36 -6.38 4.83 -14.83
N LEU A 37 -7.35 3.93 -14.71
CA LEU A 37 -8.74 4.19 -15.08
C LEU A 37 -9.36 5.31 -14.21
N PRO A 38 -10.42 5.99 -14.70
CA PRO A 38 -11.10 7.05 -13.96
C PRO A 38 -12.04 6.52 -12.86
N VAL A 39 -11.79 5.32 -12.31
CA VAL A 39 -12.65 4.69 -11.30
C VAL A 39 -12.77 5.56 -10.05
N VAL A 40 -11.65 6.09 -9.54
CA VAL A 40 -11.64 6.99 -8.37
C VAL A 40 -12.41 8.29 -8.61
N PRO A 41 -12.11 9.09 -9.67
CA PRO A 41 -12.85 10.34 -9.90
C PRO A 41 -14.35 10.10 -10.15
N VAL A 42 -14.72 9.06 -10.90
CA VAL A 42 -16.14 8.70 -11.10
C VAL A 42 -16.79 8.33 -9.76
N SER A 43 -16.12 7.52 -8.93
CA SER A 43 -16.60 7.18 -7.59
C SER A 43 -16.79 8.41 -6.71
N MET A 44 -15.84 9.36 -6.75
CA MET A 44 -15.94 10.61 -6.00
C MET A 44 -17.12 11.45 -6.47
N ALA A 45 -17.38 11.50 -7.76
CA ALA A 45 -18.46 12.29 -8.31
C ALA A 45 -19.84 11.66 -8.01
N ILE A 46 -19.96 10.32 -8.08
CA ILE A 46 -21.16 9.58 -7.64
C ILE A 46 -21.47 9.90 -6.17
N LEU A 47 -20.46 9.88 -5.28
CA LEU A 47 -20.63 10.17 -3.85
C LEU A 47 -21.07 11.62 -3.57
N GLY A 48 -20.76 12.58 -4.45
CA GLY A 48 -21.14 13.98 -4.26
C GLY A 48 -20.46 14.61 -3.04
N LYS A 49 -21.20 15.36 -2.21
CA LYS A 49 -20.62 16.09 -1.05
C LYS A 49 -20.20 15.16 0.10
N ASN A 50 -20.96 14.09 0.35
CA ASN A 50 -20.60 13.13 1.40
C ASN A 50 -19.64 12.08 0.85
N LYS A 51 -18.36 12.18 1.23
CA LYS A 51 -17.31 11.26 0.77
C LYS A 51 -17.16 10.01 1.65
N VAL A 52 -18.12 9.71 2.52
CA VAL A 52 -18.10 8.49 3.34
C VAL A 52 -19.01 7.45 2.71
N LEU A 53 -18.45 6.29 2.36
CA LEU A 53 -19.22 5.15 1.88
C LEU A 53 -19.60 4.25 3.06
N PRO A 54 -20.87 4.16 3.46
CA PRO A 54 -21.32 3.18 4.44
C PRO A 54 -21.18 1.77 3.86
N LEU A 55 -20.58 0.82 4.57
CA LEU A 55 -20.30 -0.52 4.05
C LEU A 55 -21.39 -1.52 4.44
N LEU A 56 -21.86 -1.47 5.69
CA LEU A 56 -22.91 -2.35 6.19
C LEU A 56 -24.19 -2.27 5.37
N LYS A 57 -24.81 -3.44 5.13
CA LYS A 57 -26.10 -3.54 4.43
C LYS A 57 -27.27 -2.91 5.20
N THR A 58 -27.20 -2.88 6.53
CA THR A 58 -28.28 -2.43 7.43
C THR A 58 -28.43 -0.92 7.52
N GLU A 59 -27.45 -0.14 7.08
CA GLU A 59 -27.55 1.32 7.10
C GLU A 59 -28.46 1.83 5.97
N LYS A 60 -29.28 2.86 6.25
CA LYS A 60 -30.09 3.55 5.24
C LYS A 60 -29.15 4.19 4.20
N THR A 61 -29.00 3.55 3.05
CA THR A 61 -28.09 4.00 1.98
C THR A 61 -28.85 4.67 0.84
N SER A 62 -28.30 5.80 0.39
CA SER A 62 -28.74 6.49 -0.82
C SER A 62 -28.55 5.61 -2.06
N TRP A 63 -29.28 5.89 -3.14
CA TRP A 63 -29.12 5.15 -4.40
C TRP A 63 -27.69 5.25 -4.95
N ARG A 64 -27.01 6.40 -4.74
CA ARG A 64 -25.60 6.63 -5.12
C ARG A 64 -24.65 5.66 -4.42
N HIS A 65 -24.86 5.42 -3.12
CA HIS A 65 -24.07 4.43 -2.37
C HIS A 65 -24.32 3.02 -2.89
N ARG A 66 -25.58 2.66 -3.20
CA ARG A 66 -25.91 1.34 -3.77
C ARG A 66 -25.26 1.13 -5.13
N LEU A 67 -25.31 2.14 -6.00
CA LEU A 67 -24.65 2.13 -7.30
C LEU A 67 -23.15 1.87 -7.15
N LEU A 68 -22.47 2.63 -6.29
CA LEU A 68 -21.04 2.48 -6.07
C LEU A 68 -20.68 1.08 -5.52
N LYS A 69 -21.47 0.55 -4.57
CA LYS A 69 -21.30 -0.82 -4.07
C LYS A 69 -21.49 -1.86 -5.18
N CYS A 70 -22.46 -1.67 -6.07
CA CYS A 70 -22.65 -2.56 -7.22
C CYS A 70 -21.43 -2.52 -8.16
N ILE A 71 -20.96 -1.33 -8.52
CA ILE A 71 -19.77 -1.16 -9.36
C ILE A 71 -18.56 -1.84 -8.70
N ALA A 72 -18.31 -1.59 -7.40
CA ALA A 72 -17.19 -2.19 -6.67
C ALA A 72 -17.22 -3.72 -6.71
N ARG A 73 -18.39 -4.35 -6.57
CA ARG A 73 -18.51 -5.81 -6.63
C ARG A 73 -18.22 -6.39 -8.02
N LEU A 74 -18.37 -5.60 -9.09
CA LEU A 74 -18.10 -6.04 -10.46
C LEU A 74 -16.63 -5.87 -10.87
N ILE A 75 -15.84 -5.11 -10.11
CA ILE A 75 -14.42 -4.89 -10.42
C ILE A 75 -13.64 -6.23 -10.34
N PRO A 76 -12.93 -6.63 -11.43
CA PRO A 76 -12.11 -7.85 -11.45
C PRO A 76 -11.03 -7.84 -10.38
N ARG A 77 -10.77 -9.01 -9.80
CA ARG A 77 -9.82 -9.21 -8.68
C ARG A 77 -9.48 -10.69 -8.52
N TYR A 78 -8.44 -11.00 -7.75
CA TYR A 78 -7.91 -12.36 -7.62
C TYR A 78 -8.80 -13.28 -6.79
N GLU A 79 -9.28 -12.81 -5.64
CA GLU A 79 -10.15 -13.58 -4.74
C GLU A 79 -11.55 -12.97 -4.68
N ARG A 80 -12.55 -13.86 -4.56
CA ARG A 80 -13.96 -13.51 -4.34
C ARG A 80 -14.39 -14.05 -2.98
N CYS A 81 -15.31 -13.33 -2.34
CA CYS A 81 -15.88 -13.70 -1.05
C CYS A 81 -17.41 -13.70 -1.10
N THR A 82 -18.04 -14.49 -0.23
CA THR A 82 -19.51 -14.48 -0.06
C THR A 82 -19.98 -13.31 0.82
N CYS A 83 -19.09 -12.71 1.60
CA CYS A 83 -19.37 -11.52 2.40
C CYS A 83 -19.46 -10.26 1.52
N ASN A 84 -20.63 -9.63 1.48
CA ASN A 84 -20.88 -8.46 0.63
C ASN A 84 -19.98 -7.27 0.96
N GLU A 85 -19.72 -7.03 2.24
CA GLU A 85 -18.87 -5.97 2.73
C GLU A 85 -17.43 -6.17 2.25
N CYS A 86 -16.90 -7.39 2.37
CA CYS A 86 -15.58 -7.76 1.84
C CYS A 86 -15.51 -7.56 0.33
N GLU A 87 -16.56 -7.93 -0.40
CA GLU A 87 -16.63 -7.79 -1.85
C GLU A 87 -16.65 -6.32 -2.31
N VAL A 88 -17.24 -5.42 -1.51
CA VAL A 88 -17.23 -3.97 -1.77
C VAL A 88 -15.85 -3.39 -1.46
N ILE A 89 -15.29 -3.69 -0.28
CA ILE A 89 -13.95 -3.20 0.13
C ILE A 89 -12.89 -3.68 -0.87
N SER A 90 -12.89 -4.97 -1.19
CA SER A 90 -11.97 -5.56 -2.18
C SER A 90 -12.18 -4.97 -3.58
N GLY A 91 -13.42 -4.61 -3.91
CA GLY A 91 -13.73 -3.86 -5.12
C GLY A 91 -13.11 -2.46 -5.15
N ILE A 92 -13.01 -1.79 -3.99
CA ILE A 92 -12.53 -0.42 -3.84
C ILE A 92 -11.01 -0.32 -3.65
N PHE A 93 -10.36 -1.28 -3.01
CA PHE A 93 -8.91 -1.28 -2.82
C PHE A 93 -8.17 -2.28 -3.73
N GLY A 94 -8.82 -3.37 -4.12
CA GLY A 94 -8.17 -4.63 -4.46
C GLY A 94 -8.23 -5.59 -3.28
N ASN A 95 -7.92 -6.88 -3.48
CA ASN A 95 -7.84 -7.82 -2.35
C ASN A 95 -6.67 -7.40 -1.44
N ALA A 96 -6.96 -6.96 -0.21
CA ALA A 96 -5.93 -6.47 0.72
C ALA A 96 -5.23 -7.61 1.48
N PHE A 97 -5.84 -8.80 1.53
CA PHE A 97 -5.31 -9.98 2.20
C PHE A 97 -5.68 -11.25 1.46
N TRP A 98 -4.92 -12.32 1.68
CA TRP A 98 -5.30 -13.66 1.25
C TRP A 98 -6.28 -14.26 2.24
N HIS A 99 -7.48 -14.67 1.79
CA HIS A 99 -8.50 -15.19 2.69
C HIS A 99 -8.02 -16.42 3.47
N GLN A 100 -7.21 -17.27 2.84
CA GLN A 100 -6.60 -18.44 3.49
C GLN A 100 -5.71 -18.13 4.70
N ASN A 101 -5.21 -16.89 4.83
CA ASN A 101 -4.32 -16.49 5.91
C ASN A 101 -5.07 -15.80 7.05
N VAL A 102 -6.36 -15.50 6.88
CA VAL A 102 -7.18 -14.76 7.85
C VAL A 102 -8.24 -15.69 8.40
N SER A 103 -8.28 -15.85 9.72
CA SER A 103 -9.28 -16.70 10.38
C SER A 103 -10.71 -16.21 10.11
N PRO A 104 -11.73 -17.09 10.10
CA PRO A 104 -13.11 -16.68 9.89
C PRO A 104 -13.59 -15.60 10.87
N THR A 105 -13.14 -15.69 12.13
CA THR A 105 -13.45 -14.70 13.18
C THR A 105 -12.85 -13.34 12.87
N MET A 106 -11.57 -13.29 12.46
CA MET A 106 -10.90 -12.05 12.09
C MET A 106 -11.53 -11.44 10.83
N HIS A 107 -11.82 -12.27 9.81
CA HIS A 107 -12.50 -11.84 8.60
C HIS A 107 -13.89 -11.24 8.91
N SER A 108 -14.68 -11.88 9.79
CA SER A 108 -15.97 -11.37 10.23
C SER A 108 -15.83 -10.03 10.98
N TRP A 109 -14.90 -9.95 11.94
CA TRP A 109 -14.64 -8.74 12.71
C TRP A 109 -14.24 -7.55 11.83
N LEU A 110 -13.33 -7.77 10.86
CA LEU A 110 -12.87 -6.73 9.94
C LEU A 110 -14.02 -6.12 9.14
N ASN A 111 -14.85 -6.99 8.56
CA ASN A 111 -15.89 -6.57 7.63
C ASN A 111 -17.16 -6.06 8.32
N MET A 112 -17.45 -6.53 9.53
CA MET A 112 -18.70 -6.22 10.23
C MET A 112 -18.54 -5.22 11.37
N GLN A 113 -17.33 -5.05 11.92
CA GLN A 113 -17.12 -4.23 13.12
C GLN A 113 -16.06 -3.14 12.91
N SER A 114 -14.87 -3.47 12.40
CA SER A 114 -13.79 -2.49 12.30
C SER A 114 -14.01 -1.44 11.21
N SER A 115 -14.55 -1.85 10.07
CA SER A 115 -14.63 -1.02 8.88
C SER A 115 -16.07 -0.93 8.37
N THR A 116 -16.93 -0.30 9.17
CA THR A 116 -18.35 -0.11 8.82
C THR A 116 -18.59 1.11 7.93
N ARG A 117 -17.67 2.08 7.96
CA ARG A 117 -17.71 3.32 7.16
C ARG A 117 -16.36 3.60 6.54
N LEU A 118 -16.34 3.76 5.22
CA LEU A 118 -15.12 3.96 4.45
C LEU A 118 -14.98 5.43 4.04
N PRO A 119 -14.03 6.19 4.62
CA PRO A 119 -13.72 7.53 4.15
C PRO A 119 -13.03 7.48 2.78
N MET A 120 -13.73 7.95 1.75
CA MET A 120 -13.23 7.91 0.37
C MET A 120 -12.50 9.19 -0.05
N SER A 121 -12.50 10.24 0.79
CA SER A 121 -11.91 11.55 0.47
C SER A 121 -10.40 11.52 0.22
N THR A 122 -9.69 10.52 0.73
CA THR A 122 -8.24 10.36 0.58
C THR A 122 -7.84 9.64 -0.72
N PHE A 123 -8.78 8.94 -1.37
CA PHE A 123 -8.49 8.15 -2.56
C PHE A 123 -7.95 8.94 -3.76
N PRO A 124 -8.39 10.19 -4.04
CA PRO A 124 -7.80 11.00 -5.08
C PRO A 124 -6.29 11.19 -4.91
N HIS A 125 -5.82 11.39 -3.66
CA HIS A 125 -4.40 11.53 -3.36
C HIS A 125 -3.70 10.17 -3.39
N LEU A 126 -4.31 9.13 -2.82
CA LEU A 126 -3.80 7.76 -2.91
C LEU A 126 -3.57 7.35 -4.38
N ARG A 127 -4.49 7.70 -5.28
CA ARG A 127 -4.32 7.45 -6.72
C ARG A 127 -3.07 8.11 -7.28
N LYS A 128 -2.74 9.36 -6.87
CA LYS A 128 -1.51 10.04 -7.30
C LYS A 128 -0.27 9.29 -6.80
N ILE A 129 -0.27 8.88 -5.54
CA ILE A 129 0.82 8.08 -4.93
C ILE A 129 1.00 6.76 -5.67
N CYS A 130 -0.07 6.01 -5.89
CA CYS A 130 -0.02 4.74 -6.62
C CYS A 130 0.52 4.91 -8.05
N LYS A 131 0.10 5.98 -8.74
CA LYS A 131 0.59 6.27 -10.09
C LYS A 131 2.06 6.67 -10.13
N ALA A 132 2.54 7.41 -9.13
CA ALA A 132 3.95 7.77 -9.00
C ALA A 132 4.82 6.58 -8.54
N GLY A 133 4.25 5.65 -7.77
CA GLY A 133 4.96 4.54 -7.13
C GLY A 133 5.69 4.94 -5.84
N PHE A 134 5.54 6.19 -5.41
CA PHE A 134 6.11 6.74 -4.19
C PHE A 134 5.26 7.89 -3.66
N ILE A 135 5.49 8.31 -2.42
CA ILE A 135 4.72 9.38 -1.78
C ILE A 135 4.95 10.73 -2.47
N VAL A 136 3.85 11.43 -2.76
CA VAL A 136 3.84 12.75 -3.40
C VAL A 136 2.93 13.68 -2.62
N ASP A 137 3.10 15.00 -2.78
CA ASP A 137 2.21 15.97 -2.16
C ASP A 137 0.79 15.95 -2.77
N SER A 138 -0.10 16.81 -2.27
CA SER A 138 -1.48 16.92 -2.74
C SER A 138 -1.59 17.33 -4.22
N ASN A 139 -0.58 18.00 -4.77
CA ASN A 139 -0.50 18.38 -6.18
C ASN A 139 0.03 17.22 -7.04
N GLY A 140 0.84 16.33 -6.45
CA GLY A 140 1.48 15.20 -7.12
C GLY A 140 2.99 15.37 -7.30
N ASN A 141 3.60 16.37 -6.64
CA ASN A 141 5.03 16.63 -6.76
C ASN A 141 5.83 15.78 -5.77
N ASN A 142 7.09 15.51 -6.11
CA ASN A 142 8.05 14.87 -5.22
C ASN A 142 8.57 15.86 -4.16
N SER A 143 7.75 16.14 -3.15
CA SER A 143 8.06 17.09 -2.09
C SER A 143 8.59 16.42 -0.82
N TYR A 144 8.66 15.09 -0.80
CA TYR A 144 9.04 14.30 0.38
C TYR A 144 10.38 13.58 0.21
N LEU A 145 10.59 12.85 -0.90
CA LEU A 145 11.82 12.06 -1.11
C LEU A 145 13.03 12.90 -1.54
N ILE A 146 12.86 14.21 -1.69
CA ILE A 146 13.98 15.14 -1.84
C ILE A 146 14.60 15.52 -0.49
N HIS A 147 14.03 15.04 0.62
CA HIS A 147 14.45 15.36 1.99
C HIS A 147 14.75 14.10 2.83
N PRO A 148 15.71 13.24 2.41
CA PRO A 148 16.08 12.05 3.16
C PRO A 148 16.61 12.34 4.57
N GLU A 149 17.19 13.52 4.81
CA GLU A 149 17.71 13.97 6.10
C GLU A 149 16.63 13.99 7.19
N ARG A 150 15.35 14.14 6.80
CA ARG A 150 14.23 14.17 7.74
C ARG A 150 13.83 12.78 8.26
N MET A 151 14.42 11.72 7.73
CA MET A 151 14.21 10.34 8.18
C MET A 151 15.52 9.73 8.68
N GLU A 152 16.31 10.49 9.43
CA GLU A 152 17.50 9.99 10.16
C GLU A 152 17.08 9.13 11.37
N VAL A 153 16.45 7.99 11.09
CA VAL A 153 16.00 7.00 12.08
C VAL A 153 16.27 5.59 11.56
N SER A 154 16.55 4.64 12.46
CA SER A 154 16.64 3.22 12.08
C SER A 154 15.30 2.72 11.56
N THR A 155 15.33 1.85 10.54
CA THR A 155 14.10 1.38 9.88
C THR A 155 14.10 -0.12 9.66
N LEU A 156 12.96 -0.77 9.91
CA LEU A 156 12.66 -2.12 9.46
C LEU A 156 11.53 -2.06 8.42
N TYR A 157 11.78 -2.62 7.23
CA TYR A 157 10.75 -2.81 6.21
C TYR A 157 10.32 -4.27 6.14
N ILE A 158 9.03 -4.53 6.34
CA ILE A 158 8.44 -5.87 6.26
C ILE A 158 7.44 -5.92 5.12
N SER A 159 7.65 -6.84 4.18
CA SER A 159 6.70 -7.10 3.09
C SER A 159 6.24 -8.54 3.07
N GLY A 160 4.99 -8.77 2.68
CA GLY A 160 4.53 -10.12 2.33
C GLY A 160 5.07 -10.52 0.96
N GLY A 161 5.57 -11.75 0.83
CA GLY A 161 6.14 -12.27 -0.42
C GLY A 161 5.10 -12.58 -1.52
N ARG A 162 3.81 -12.69 -1.17
CA ARG A 162 2.74 -12.96 -2.14
C ARG A 162 2.08 -11.69 -2.64
N ASN A 163 2.23 -11.45 -3.94
CA ASN A 163 1.61 -10.32 -4.65
C ASN A 163 0.08 -10.44 -4.69
N ILE A 164 -0.63 -9.65 -3.87
CA ILE A 164 -2.10 -9.55 -3.93
C ILE A 164 -2.60 -8.11 -4.12
N LEU A 165 -1.87 -7.14 -3.59
CA LEU A 165 -2.16 -5.71 -3.72
C LEU A 165 -0.88 -4.91 -3.93
N VAL A 166 0.02 -4.94 -2.94
CA VAL A 166 1.34 -4.30 -2.99
C VAL A 166 2.41 -5.37 -3.18
N THR A 167 3.45 -5.05 -3.95
CA THR A 167 4.58 -5.95 -4.24
C THR A 167 5.74 -5.74 -3.25
N PRO A 168 6.58 -6.78 -3.02
CA PRO A 168 7.81 -6.66 -2.24
C PRO A 168 8.79 -5.57 -2.73
N GLU A 169 8.69 -5.15 -3.99
CA GLU A 169 9.47 -4.03 -4.55
C GLU A 169 9.32 -2.76 -3.69
N THR A 170 8.16 -2.58 -3.06
CA THR A 170 7.89 -1.45 -2.15
C THR A 170 8.88 -1.39 -0.98
N SER A 171 9.09 -2.52 -0.29
CA SER A 171 10.01 -2.59 0.85
C SER A 171 11.47 -2.59 0.38
N PHE A 172 11.74 -3.14 -0.80
CA PHE A 172 13.07 -3.13 -1.43
C PHE A 172 13.54 -1.71 -1.73
N LEU A 173 12.73 -0.92 -2.46
CA LEU A 173 13.07 0.45 -2.81
C LEU A 173 13.22 1.34 -1.57
N ALA A 174 12.35 1.14 -0.58
CA ALA A 174 12.42 1.87 0.68
C ALA A 174 13.72 1.55 1.45
N ASN A 175 14.07 0.27 1.59
CA ASN A 175 15.32 -0.14 2.25
C ASN A 175 16.55 0.40 1.50
N LYS A 176 16.56 0.30 0.17
CA LYS A 176 17.65 0.79 -0.67
C LYS A 176 17.82 2.31 -0.55
N TYR A 177 16.72 3.06 -0.58
CA TYR A 177 16.73 4.50 -0.41
C TYR A 177 17.33 4.90 0.95
N MET A 178 16.92 4.26 2.04
CA MET A 178 17.47 4.57 3.36
C MET A 178 18.93 4.18 3.51
N LYS A 179 19.34 2.99 3.02
CA LYS A 179 20.76 2.60 3.03
C LYS A 179 21.64 3.56 2.25
N LEU A 180 21.14 4.12 1.15
CA LEU A 180 21.86 5.10 0.34
C LEU A 180 22.03 6.43 1.06
N HIS A 181 20.96 6.94 1.68
CA HIS A 181 20.95 8.30 2.23
C HIS A 181 21.27 8.39 3.72
N GLN A 182 21.14 7.29 4.46
CA GLN A 182 21.38 7.20 5.91
C GLN A 182 22.29 5.98 6.25
N PRO A 183 23.47 5.84 5.62
CA PRO A 183 24.29 4.62 5.72
C PRO A 183 24.81 4.33 7.14
N GLY A 184 24.84 5.32 8.03
CA GLY A 184 25.27 5.16 9.43
C GLY A 184 24.22 4.48 10.33
N LEU A 185 22.97 4.34 9.86
CA LEU A 185 21.86 3.82 10.64
C LEU A 185 21.47 2.40 10.22
N ARG A 186 20.82 1.68 11.13
CA ARG A 186 20.35 0.32 10.90
C ARG A 186 19.11 0.32 10.00
N HIS A 187 19.24 -0.22 8.80
CA HIS A 187 18.15 -0.36 7.83
C HIS A 187 17.96 -1.81 7.38
N GLU A 188 16.90 -2.43 7.87
CA GLU A 188 16.62 -3.85 7.68
C GLU A 188 15.43 -4.06 6.75
N ARG A 189 15.40 -5.22 6.08
CA ARG A 189 14.28 -5.66 5.25
C ARG A 189 14.00 -7.13 5.51
N VAL A 190 12.72 -7.46 5.65
CA VAL A 190 12.21 -8.83 5.77
C VAL A 190 11.10 -9.05 4.76
N VAL A 191 11.17 -10.15 4.01
CA VAL A 191 10.07 -10.61 3.17
C VAL A 191 9.50 -11.88 3.80
N VAL A 192 8.20 -11.87 4.11
CA VAL A 192 7.52 -12.97 4.79
C VAL A 192 6.81 -13.82 3.74
N GLU A 193 7.36 -15.00 3.48
CA GLU A 193 6.80 -15.93 2.50
C GLU A 193 5.38 -16.37 2.85
N GLY A 194 4.55 -16.47 1.81
CA GLY A 194 3.16 -16.88 1.95
C GLY A 194 2.20 -15.77 2.41
N PHE A 195 2.69 -14.59 2.77
CA PHE A 195 1.87 -13.46 3.27
C PHE A 195 1.60 -12.42 2.17
N GLY A 196 0.41 -11.82 2.20
CA GLY A 196 0.00 -10.68 1.39
C GLY A 196 0.21 -9.31 2.05
N HIS A 197 -0.62 -8.32 1.68
CA HIS A 197 -0.47 -6.94 2.14
C HIS A 197 -0.86 -6.76 3.61
N SER A 198 -2.14 -6.96 3.94
CA SER A 198 -2.66 -6.83 5.31
C SER A 198 -2.37 -8.06 6.15
N ASP A 199 -2.14 -9.22 5.54
CA ASP A 199 -1.79 -10.48 6.22
C ASP A 199 -0.68 -10.28 7.24
N LEU A 200 0.27 -9.36 6.98
CA LEU A 200 1.38 -9.07 7.88
C LEU A 200 0.93 -8.67 9.30
N LEU A 201 -0.26 -8.08 9.44
CA LEU A 201 -0.79 -7.60 10.71
C LEU A 201 -2.02 -8.38 11.18
N ILE A 202 -2.85 -8.85 10.25
CA ILE A 202 -4.14 -9.51 10.56
C ILE A 202 -4.15 -11.01 10.32
N GLY A 203 -3.10 -11.57 9.71
CA GLY A 203 -3.03 -12.99 9.43
C GLY A 203 -2.92 -13.81 10.71
N GLU A 204 -3.51 -15.00 10.73
CA GLU A 204 -3.55 -15.89 11.91
C GLU A 204 -2.14 -16.21 12.44
N GLU A 205 -1.20 -16.41 11.53
CA GLU A 205 0.20 -16.74 11.83
C GLU A 205 1.12 -15.51 11.96
N SER A 206 0.60 -14.28 11.91
CA SER A 206 1.41 -13.05 11.99
C SER A 206 2.18 -12.93 13.30
N HIS A 207 1.58 -13.36 14.40
CA HIS A 207 2.20 -13.34 15.71
C HIS A 207 3.45 -14.23 15.79
N LYS A 208 3.54 -15.28 14.95
CA LYS A 208 4.71 -16.16 14.86
C LYS A 208 5.73 -15.69 13.82
N LYS A 209 5.25 -15.17 12.67
CA LYS A 209 6.09 -14.93 11.48
C LYS A 209 6.45 -13.48 11.22
N VAL A 210 5.74 -12.52 11.81
CA VAL A 210 5.91 -11.09 11.54
C VAL A 210 6.31 -10.34 12.80
N PHE A 211 5.55 -10.52 13.88
CA PHE A 211 5.72 -9.72 15.10
C PHE A 211 7.07 -9.93 15.79
N PRO A 212 7.72 -11.11 15.74
CA PRO A 212 9.08 -11.25 16.28
C PRO A 212 10.10 -10.31 15.63
N HIS A 213 9.97 -10.00 14.34
CA HIS A 213 10.84 -9.04 13.67
C HIS A 213 10.63 -7.61 14.18
N ILE A 214 9.35 -7.22 14.37
CA ILE A 214 9.01 -5.91 14.94
C ILE A 214 9.55 -5.78 16.37
N LEU A 215 9.32 -6.79 17.22
CA LEU A 215 9.79 -6.82 18.60
C LEU A 215 11.32 -6.79 18.69
N SER A 216 12.01 -7.54 17.81
CA SER A 216 13.47 -7.50 17.72
C SER A 216 13.96 -6.09 17.37
N HIS A 217 13.33 -5.45 16.38
CA HIS A 217 13.72 -4.11 15.96
C HIS A 217 13.48 -3.05 17.04
N ILE A 218 12.37 -3.15 17.79
CA ILE A 218 12.08 -2.29 18.95
C ILE A 218 13.15 -2.50 20.03
N ARG A 219 13.45 -3.75 20.42
CA ARG A 219 14.44 -4.05 21.46
C ARG A 219 15.81 -3.48 21.14
N LEU A 220 16.28 -3.65 19.91
CA LEU A 220 17.57 -3.13 19.49
C LEU A 220 17.58 -1.59 19.48
N ALA A 221 16.44 -0.94 19.21
CA ALA A 221 16.34 0.52 19.29
C ALA A 221 16.38 1.02 20.73
N GLU A 222 15.75 0.30 21.68
CA GLU A 222 15.81 0.59 23.12
C GLU A 222 17.23 0.43 23.69
N GLN A 223 18.01 -0.50 23.14
CA GLN A 223 19.41 -0.74 23.53
C GLN A 223 20.40 0.27 22.93
N GLY A 224 19.94 1.21 22.10
CA GLY A 224 20.81 2.17 21.40
C GLY A 224 21.61 1.58 20.25
N GLU A 225 21.33 0.34 19.83
CA GLU A 225 22.01 -0.37 18.72
C GLU A 225 21.51 0.08 17.34
N ASN A 226 21.18 1.36 17.20
CA ASN A 226 20.66 1.97 15.97
C ASN A 226 21.77 2.29 14.95
N VAL A 227 23.04 2.23 15.37
CA VAL A 227 24.20 2.57 14.56
C VAL A 227 24.85 1.30 14.04
N VAL A 228 25.18 1.27 12.74
CA VAL A 228 25.98 0.19 12.17
C VAL A 228 27.43 0.40 12.62
N MET A 229 27.93 -0.47 13.50
CA MET A 229 29.35 -0.48 13.89
C MET A 229 30.19 -0.74 12.63
N SER A 230 30.92 0.28 12.17
CA SER A 230 31.90 0.15 11.10
C SER A 230 33.03 -0.77 11.59
N SER A 231 32.91 -2.09 11.39
CA SER A 231 34.11 -2.93 11.36
C SER A 231 34.90 -2.51 10.12
N GLY A 232 36.04 -1.87 10.34
CA GLY A 232 36.99 -1.54 9.29
C GLY A 232 37.31 -2.78 8.44
N LYS A 233 37.35 -2.57 7.13
CA LYS A 233 37.54 -3.53 6.02
C LYS A 233 36.28 -4.24 5.51
N LYS A 234 36.08 -4.00 4.21
CA LYS A 234 35.10 -4.59 3.28
C LYS A 234 33.66 -4.09 3.41
N CYS A 235 33.44 -2.82 3.06
CA CYS A 235 32.33 -2.55 2.16
C CYS A 235 32.67 -3.25 0.83
N ASN A 236 32.44 -4.57 0.76
CA ASN A 236 32.65 -5.32 -0.48
C ASN A 236 31.75 -4.69 -1.55
N GLU A 237 32.25 -4.63 -2.78
CA GLU A 237 31.55 -4.17 -3.99
C GLU A 237 30.15 -4.80 -4.16
N GLU A 238 29.82 -5.86 -3.43
CA GLU A 238 28.51 -6.50 -3.32
C GLU A 238 27.41 -5.60 -2.71
N ALA A 239 27.73 -4.66 -1.80
CA ALA A 239 26.74 -3.74 -1.24
C ALA A 239 26.26 -2.68 -2.25
N LEU A 240 27.04 -2.47 -3.32
CA LEU A 240 26.75 -1.60 -4.46
C LEU A 240 26.30 -2.38 -5.70
N ALA A 241 26.34 -3.71 -5.67
CA ALA A 241 25.75 -4.51 -6.72
C ALA A 241 24.23 -4.25 -6.72
N TRP A 242 23.73 -3.63 -7.78
CA TRP A 242 22.31 -3.45 -8.05
C TRP A 242 21.69 -4.81 -8.39
N ALA A 243 21.73 -5.77 -7.46
CA ALA A 243 21.00 -7.01 -7.61
C ALA A 243 19.51 -6.67 -7.69
N ASP A 244 18.85 -7.18 -8.72
CA ASP A 244 17.39 -7.10 -8.85
C ASP A 244 16.75 -7.77 -7.63
N ASP A 245 15.59 -7.25 -7.18
CA ASP A 245 14.84 -7.89 -6.09
C ASP A 245 14.53 -9.34 -6.51
N PRO A 246 14.90 -10.38 -5.74
CA PRO A 246 14.59 -11.77 -6.11
C PRO A 246 13.07 -12.03 -6.19
N TYR A 247 12.27 -11.11 -5.64
CA TYR A 247 10.81 -11.08 -5.75
C TYR A 247 10.29 -10.22 -6.91
N SER A 248 11.19 -9.68 -7.74
CA SER A 248 10.87 -8.94 -8.96
C SER A 248 10.30 -9.91 -9.98
N GLU A 249 8.99 -10.11 -9.95
CA GLU A 249 8.27 -10.50 -11.15
C GLU A 249 8.25 -9.28 -12.08
N TYR A 250 9.33 -9.04 -12.83
CA TYR A 250 9.36 -8.01 -13.86
C TYR A 250 8.44 -8.41 -15.03
N ARG A 251 7.13 -8.29 -14.81
CA ARG A 251 6.15 -8.02 -15.86
C ARG A 251 5.73 -6.58 -15.70
N GLY A 252 6.50 -5.68 -16.30
CA GLY A 252 6.09 -4.30 -16.47
C GLY A 252 4.65 -4.27 -16.99
N PHE A 253 3.83 -3.37 -16.47
CA PHE A 253 2.41 -3.26 -16.81
C PHE A 253 2.14 -3.23 -18.34
N GLY A 254 3.06 -2.65 -19.12
CA GLY A 254 3.03 -2.65 -20.59
C GLY A 254 3.13 -4.04 -21.24
N SER A 255 3.55 -5.07 -20.50
CA SER A 255 3.54 -6.48 -20.94
C SER A 255 2.19 -7.18 -20.71
N LEU A 256 1.37 -6.69 -19.77
CA LEU A 256 0.06 -7.28 -19.42
C LEU A 256 -1.09 -6.60 -20.16
N PHE A 257 -0.98 -5.30 -20.45
CA PHE A 257 -2.00 -4.55 -21.18
C PHE A 257 -1.36 -3.59 -22.17
N SER A 258 -1.68 -3.73 -23.45
CA SER A 258 -1.24 -2.80 -24.49
C SER A 258 -1.75 -1.38 -24.18
N PRO A 259 -0.94 -0.32 -24.41
CA PRO A 259 -1.37 1.08 -24.28
C PRO A 259 -2.70 1.37 -25.00
N SER A 260 -2.92 0.74 -26.16
CA SER A 260 -4.14 0.88 -26.96
C SER A 260 -5.40 0.36 -26.23
N ILE A 261 -5.28 -0.72 -25.46
CA ILE A 261 -6.38 -1.30 -24.67
C ILE A 261 -6.73 -0.36 -23.51
N ILE A 262 -5.72 0.23 -22.86
CA ILE A 262 -5.94 1.18 -21.77
C ILE A 262 -6.63 2.44 -22.30
N ILE A 263 -6.21 2.96 -23.45
CA ILE A 263 -6.86 4.10 -24.11
C ILE A 263 -8.32 3.77 -24.46
N LEU A 264 -8.59 2.61 -25.07
CA LEU A 264 -9.95 2.17 -25.38
C LEU A 264 -10.82 2.07 -24.12
N LEU A 265 -10.29 1.48 -23.05
CA LEU A 265 -10.99 1.42 -21.77
C LEU A 265 -11.26 2.83 -21.24
N MET A 266 -10.31 3.76 -21.28
CA MET A 266 -10.53 5.15 -20.87
C MET A 266 -11.61 5.85 -21.72
N LEU A 267 -11.66 5.61 -23.03
CA LEU A 267 -12.69 6.14 -23.92
C LEU A 267 -14.09 5.60 -23.60
N LEU A 268 -14.21 4.35 -23.14
CA LEU A 268 -15.50 3.80 -22.68
C LEU A 268 -16.03 4.49 -21.42
N TRP A 269 -15.17 5.12 -20.63
CA TRP A 269 -15.57 5.92 -19.47
C TRP A 269 -15.90 7.38 -19.82
N LEU A 270 -15.58 7.85 -21.02
CA LEU A 270 -15.81 9.24 -21.45
C LEU A 270 -17.30 9.66 -21.35
N PRO A 271 -18.28 8.85 -21.82
CA PRO A 271 -19.70 9.20 -21.71
C PRO A 271 -20.16 9.31 -20.26
N VAL A 272 -19.65 8.42 -19.39
CA VAL A 272 -19.96 8.42 -17.95
C VAL A 272 -19.38 9.65 -17.28
N LEU A 273 -18.15 10.03 -17.60
CA LEU A 273 -17.53 11.27 -17.11
C LEU A 273 -18.34 12.48 -17.57
N ILE A 274 -18.68 12.57 -18.86
CA ILE A 274 -19.47 13.67 -19.42
C ILE A 274 -20.83 13.78 -18.72
N SER A 275 -21.56 12.67 -18.53
CA SER A 275 -22.87 12.65 -17.86
C SER A 275 -22.87 13.00 -16.38
N VAL A 276 -21.69 12.99 -15.74
CA VAL A 276 -21.53 13.27 -14.31
C VAL A 276 -21.12 14.74 -14.09
N PHE A 277 -20.59 15.40 -15.12
CA PHE A 277 -20.19 16.81 -15.11
C PHE A 277 -21.14 17.74 -15.86
N ILE A 278 -22.16 17.21 -16.54
CA ILE A 278 -23.34 17.92 -17.07
C ILE A 278 -24.50 17.73 -16.08
#